data_AF-A0A2V8U5N5-F1
#
_entry.id   AF-A0A2V8U5N5-F1
#
_cell.length_a   1.000
_cell.length_b   1.000
_cell.length_c   1.000
_cell.angle_alpha   90.00
_cell.angle_beta   90.00
_cell.angle_gamma   90.00
#
_symmetry.space_group_name_H-M   'P 1'
#
loop_
_entity.id
_entity.type
_entity.pdbx_description
1 polymer ?
#
loop_
_entity_poly.entity_id
_entity_poly.type
_entity_poly.pdbx_seq_one_letter_code
_entity_poly.pdbx_strand_id
1 'polypeptide(L)'
;MDHDNMDQDNMGSDETRLNALFAAYRDACPDPEPSANFMPMLWQKIEAREQTSTVFGRLARNLVTAALALSVILGLAVSLSHSRASALPSESYVEVLAEDQNLDYFEPVHIEPAADQH
;
A
#
# COMPACT_ATOMS: atom_id res chain seq x y z
N MET A 1 40.28 -20.01 -38.11
CA MET A 1 39.30 -21.09 -37.84
C MET A 1 39.47 -21.36 -36.36
N ASP A 2 38.99 -20.47 -35.47
CA ASP A 2 39.47 -20.46 -34.07
C ASP A 2 38.43 -19.85 -33.09
N HIS A 3 37.13 -20.02 -33.36
CA HIS A 3 36.07 -19.63 -32.40
C HIS A 3 35.40 -20.84 -31.77
N ASP A 4 35.24 -21.94 -32.51
CA ASP A 4 34.59 -23.15 -31.99
C ASP A 4 35.40 -23.90 -30.90
N ASN A 5 36.69 -23.60 -30.74
CA ASN A 5 37.56 -24.30 -29.79
C ASN A 5 37.56 -23.65 -28.38
N MET A 6 37.32 -22.33 -28.27
CA MET A 6 37.30 -21.64 -26.97
C MET A 6 36.02 -21.92 -26.18
N ASP A 7 34.88 -22.10 -26.85
CA ASP A 7 33.61 -22.42 -26.19
C ASP A 7 33.59 -23.86 -25.63
N GLN A 8 34.30 -24.79 -26.28
CA GLN A 8 34.43 -26.18 -25.79
C GLN A 8 35.24 -26.26 -24.48
N ASP A 9 36.34 -25.53 -24.38
CA ASP A 9 37.16 -25.49 -23.16
C ASP A 9 36.39 -24.85 -21.98
N ASN A 10 35.55 -23.85 -22.26
CA ASN A 10 34.75 -23.17 -21.22
C ASN A 10 33.62 -24.08 -20.69
N MET A 11 32.87 -24.76 -21.57
CA MET A 11 31.82 -25.71 -21.17
C MET A 11 32.37 -26.87 -20.32
N GLY A 12 33.57 -27.38 -20.65
CA GLY A 12 34.25 -28.42 -19.88
C GLY A 12 34.67 -27.96 -18.47
N SER A 13 34.99 -26.68 -18.31
CA SER A 13 35.35 -26.09 -17.02
C SER A 13 34.13 -25.90 -16.10
N ASP A 14 32.98 -25.54 -16.68
CA ASP A 14 31.74 -25.31 -15.95
C ASP A 14 31.13 -26.63 -15.44
N GLU A 15 31.13 -27.69 -16.25
CA GLU A 15 30.69 -29.03 -15.81
C GLU A 15 31.59 -29.58 -14.69
N THR A 16 32.90 -29.32 -14.77
CA THR A 16 33.86 -29.73 -13.74
C THR A 16 33.60 -29.00 -12.42
N ARG A 17 33.36 -27.68 -12.49
CA ARG A 17 33.02 -26.86 -11.32
C ARG A 17 31.68 -27.28 -10.70
N LEU A 18 30.69 -27.60 -11.52
CA LEU A 18 29.39 -28.06 -11.07
C LEU A 18 29.50 -29.42 -10.37
N ASN A 19 30.28 -30.36 -10.94
CA ASN A 19 30.50 -31.66 -10.34
C ASN A 19 31.27 -31.55 -9.01
N ALA A 20 32.25 -30.66 -8.93
CA ALA A 20 32.95 -30.35 -7.67
C ALA A 20 32.01 -29.77 -6.60
N LEU A 21 31.06 -28.91 -7.00
CA LEU A 21 30.05 -28.36 -6.10
C LEU A 21 29.10 -29.46 -5.58
N PHE A 22 28.64 -30.36 -6.46
CA PHE A 22 27.79 -31.48 -6.04
C PHE A 22 28.53 -32.49 -5.16
N ALA A 23 29.83 -32.70 -5.39
CA ALA A 23 30.66 -33.53 -4.52
C ALA A 23 30.79 -32.90 -3.13
N ALA A 24 31.10 -31.61 -3.04
CA ALA A 24 31.18 -30.88 -1.78
C ALA A 24 29.83 -30.84 -1.04
N TYR A 25 28.73 -30.68 -1.77
CA TYR A 25 27.38 -30.72 -1.20
C TYR A 25 27.04 -32.09 -0.61
N ARG A 26 27.40 -33.18 -1.31
CA ARG A 26 27.20 -34.55 -0.84
C ARG A 26 28.09 -34.91 0.34
N ASP A 27 29.29 -34.35 0.40
CA ASP A 27 30.19 -34.52 1.55
C ASP A 27 29.68 -33.78 2.80
N ALA A 28 29.09 -32.60 2.61
CA ALA A 28 28.52 -31.79 3.68
C ALA A 28 27.16 -32.32 4.20
N CYS A 29 26.38 -33.00 3.35
CA CYS A 29 25.13 -33.64 3.73
C CYS A 29 25.36 -35.13 3.98
N PRO A 30 25.42 -35.59 5.26
CA PRO A 30 25.44 -37.02 5.53
C PRO A 30 24.22 -37.68 4.87
N ASP A 31 24.43 -38.83 4.22
CA ASP A 31 23.35 -39.58 3.59
C ASP A 31 22.26 -39.78 4.64
N PRO A 32 21.04 -39.26 4.43
CA PRO A 32 19.98 -39.38 5.41
C PRO A 32 19.72 -40.87 5.57
N GLU A 33 19.99 -41.43 6.76
CA GLU A 33 19.71 -42.84 7.02
C GLU A 33 18.26 -43.11 6.61
N PRO A 34 18.03 -44.00 5.63
CA PRO A 34 16.69 -44.37 5.20
C PRO A 34 16.07 -45.23 6.30
N SER A 35 15.70 -44.58 7.41
CA SER A 35 14.95 -45.18 8.48
C SER A 35 13.51 -45.36 8.01
N ALA A 36 12.85 -46.43 8.43
CA ALA A 36 11.43 -46.67 8.09
C ALA A 36 10.50 -45.52 8.52
N ASN A 37 10.96 -44.65 9.42
CA ASN A 37 10.24 -43.46 9.90
C ASN A 37 10.62 -42.16 9.17
N PHE A 38 11.57 -42.17 8.23
CA PHE A 38 12.00 -40.98 7.50
C PHE A 38 10.85 -40.32 6.75
N MET A 39 10.15 -41.08 5.90
CA MET A 39 9.01 -40.58 5.12
C MET A 39 7.86 -40.06 5.99
N PRO A 40 7.36 -40.81 7.00
CA PRO A 40 6.32 -40.31 7.91
C PRO A 40 6.70 -39.01 8.63
N MET A 41 7.92 -38.93 9.17
CA MET A 41 8.38 -37.74 9.90
C MET A 41 8.60 -36.53 8.99
N LEU A 42 9.06 -36.76 7.75
CA LEU A 42 9.23 -35.71 6.76
C LEU A 42 7.87 -35.12 6.36
N TRP A 43 6.88 -35.98 6.12
CA TRP A 43 5.51 -35.56 5.81
C TRP A 43 4.89 -34.76 6.95
N GLN A 44 5.00 -35.24 8.19
CA GLN A 44 4.50 -34.50 9.36
C GLN A 44 5.13 -33.11 9.50
N LYS A 45 6.43 -32.96 9.20
CA LYS A 45 7.09 -31.64 9.19
C LYS A 45 6.60 -30.71 8.09
N ILE A 46 6.24 -31.26 6.93
CA ILE A 46 5.68 -30.47 5.82
C ILE A 46 4.28 -29.97 6.21
N GLU A 47 3.41 -30.86 6.69
CA GLU A 47 2.05 -30.51 7.12
C GLU A 47 2.06 -29.50 8.29
N ALA A 48 2.97 -29.67 9.26
CA ALA A 48 3.09 -28.74 10.39
C ALA A 48 3.46 -27.32 9.93
N ARG A 49 4.26 -27.18 8.87
CA ARG A 49 4.61 -25.88 8.30
C ARG A 49 3.44 -25.26 7.52
N GLU A 50 2.67 -26.06 6.79
CA GLU A 50 1.46 -25.58 6.11
C GLU A 50 0.39 -25.09 7.09
N GLN A 51 0.25 -25.74 8.25
CA GLN A 51 -0.67 -25.29 9.29
C GLN A 51 -0.34 -23.89 9.83
N THR A 52 0.94 -23.47 9.83
CA THR A 52 1.30 -22.10 10.24
C THR A 52 0.79 -21.03 9.26
N SER A 53 0.69 -21.36 7.96
CA SER A 53 0.08 -20.50 6.94
C SER A 53 -1.40 -20.24 7.24
N THR A 54 -2.10 -21.23 7.79
CA THR A 54 -3.52 -21.10 8.14
C THR A 54 -3.75 -20.17 9.34
N VAL A 55 -2.83 -20.15 10.31
CA VAL A 55 -2.91 -19.23 11.46
C VAL A 55 -2.72 -17.78 11.00
N PHE A 56 -1.79 -17.55 10.07
CA PHE A 56 -1.57 -16.23 9.47
C PHE A 56 -2.78 -15.77 8.65
N GLY A 57 -3.38 -16.68 7.87
CA GLY A 57 -4.62 -16.41 7.13
C GLY A 57 -5.80 -16.08 8.05
N ARG A 58 -5.93 -16.75 9.20
CA ARG A 58 -7.00 -16.48 10.17
C ARG A 58 -6.83 -15.10 10.83
N LEU A 59 -5.61 -14.70 11.15
CA LEU A 59 -5.32 -13.36 11.68
C LEU A 59 -5.61 -12.27 10.64
N ALA A 60 -5.18 -12.46 9.39
CA ALA A 60 -5.45 -11.52 8.31
C ALA A 60 -6.96 -11.34 8.08
N ARG A 61 -7.72 -12.44 8.06
CA ARG A 61 -9.18 -12.37 7.89
C ARG A 61 -9.87 -11.62 9.04
N ASN A 62 -9.41 -11.82 10.28
CA ASN A 62 -9.95 -11.10 11.44
C ASN A 62 -9.62 -9.60 11.37
N LEU A 63 -8.39 -9.24 10.97
CA LEU A 63 -7.98 -7.85 10.79
C LEU A 63 -8.76 -7.15 9.68
N VAL A 64 -8.93 -7.79 8.52
CA VAL A 64 -9.70 -7.23 7.41
C VAL A 64 -11.16 -7.05 7.81
N THR A 65 -11.76 -8.01 8.51
CA THR A 65 -13.13 -7.91 9.01
C THR A 65 -13.27 -6.78 10.02
N ALA A 66 -12.31 -6.62 10.94
CA ALA A 66 -12.31 -5.53 11.91
C ALA A 66 -12.13 -4.16 11.25
N ALA A 67 -11.19 -4.04 10.30
CA ALA A 67 -10.97 -2.81 9.54
C ALA A 67 -12.19 -2.41 8.72
N LEU A 68 -12.86 -3.38 8.09
CA LEU A 68 -14.12 -3.17 7.39
C LEU A 68 -15.21 -2.65 8.35
N ALA A 69 -15.38 -3.31 9.51
CA ALA A 69 -16.37 -2.90 10.51
C ALA A 69 -16.10 -1.46 11.01
N LEU A 70 -14.84 -1.14 11.33
CA LEU A 70 -14.45 0.21 11.74
C LEU A 70 -14.69 1.25 10.64
N SER A 71 -14.41 0.91 9.38
CA SER A 71 -14.66 1.80 8.24
C SER A 71 -16.14 2.10 8.07
N VAL A 72 -17.00 1.09 8.24
CA VAL A 72 -18.46 1.25 8.18
C VAL A 72 -18.95 2.12 9.35
N ILE A 73 -18.47 1.87 10.57
CA ILE A 73 -18.85 2.67 11.75
C ILE A 73 -18.45 4.14 11.54
N LEU A 74 -17.24 4.40 11.06
CA LEU A 74 -16.76 5.76 10.80
C LEU A 74 -17.57 6.45 9.69
N GLY A 75 -17.88 5.73 8.61
CA GLY A 75 -18.72 6.23 7.52
C GLY A 75 -20.13 6.62 8.00
N LEU A 76 -20.73 5.78 8.85
CA LEU A 76 -22.04 6.08 9.46
C LEU A 76 -21.96 7.29 10.40
N ALA A 77 -20.91 7.39 11.22
CA ALA A 77 -20.72 8.52 12.13
C ALA A 77 -20.60 9.85 11.37
N VAL A 78 -19.79 9.88 10.30
CA VAL A 78 -19.62 11.07 9.46
C VAL A 78 -20.91 11.42 8.73
N SER A 79 -21.61 10.44 8.17
CA SER A 79 -22.88 10.67 7.47
C SER A 79 -23.96 11.25 8.38
N LEU A 80 -24.07 10.73 9.61
CA LEU A 80 -25.00 11.25 10.62
C LEU A 80 -24.62 12.66 11.08
N SER A 81 -23.33 12.93 11.29
CA SER A 81 -22.84 14.27 11.64
C SER A 81 -23.09 15.28 10.52
N HIS A 82 -22.85 14.89 9.26
CA HIS A 82 -23.09 15.76 8.11
C HIS A 82 -24.58 16.07 7.96
N SER A 83 -25.46 15.07 8.12
CA SER A 83 -26.91 15.27 8.08
C SER A 83 -27.42 16.20 9.19
N ARG A 84 -26.79 16.19 10.37
CA ARG A 84 -27.09 17.12 11.48
C ARG A 84 -26.53 18.52 11.24
N ALA A 85 -25.36 18.62 10.64
CA ALA A 85 -24.74 19.90 10.27
C ALA A 85 -25.54 20.60 9.16
N SER A 86 -26.09 19.87 8.19
CA SER A 86 -27.00 20.41 7.17
C SER A 86 -28.36 20.87 7.72
N ALA A 87 -28.71 20.50 8.96
CA ALA A 87 -29.92 20.94 9.64
C ALA A 87 -29.74 22.23 10.45
N LEU A 88 -28.50 22.71 10.62
CA LEU A 88 -28.24 24.06 11.09
C LEU A 88 -28.36 24.98 9.87
N PRO A 89 -29.23 26.01 9.90
CA PRO A 89 -29.32 26.97 8.82
C PRO A 89 -27.94 27.58 8.62
N SER A 90 -27.34 27.34 7.46
CA SER A 90 -26.27 28.17 6.95
C SER A 90 -26.86 29.57 6.85
N GLU A 91 -26.54 30.46 7.80
CA GLU A 91 -26.66 31.89 7.55
C GLU A 91 -26.04 32.13 6.18
N SER A 92 -26.92 32.50 5.28
CA SER A 92 -26.68 32.46 3.86
C SER A 92 -25.60 33.48 3.58
N TYR A 93 -24.52 33.07 2.92
CA TYR A 93 -23.47 33.99 2.45
C TYR A 93 -24.08 35.18 1.67
N VAL A 94 -25.27 34.97 1.10
CA VAL A 94 -26.08 35.98 0.39
C VAL A 94 -26.74 36.99 1.33
N GLU A 95 -27.08 36.60 2.56
CA GLU A 95 -27.70 37.46 3.58
C GLU A 95 -26.68 38.42 4.20
N VAL A 96 -25.47 37.91 4.51
CA VAL A 96 -24.32 38.75 4.96
C VAL A 96 -23.90 39.74 3.86
N LEU A 97 -23.92 39.33 2.58
CA LEU A 97 -23.60 40.22 1.46
C LEU A 97 -24.72 41.23 1.14
N ALA A 98 -25.98 40.91 1.41
CA ALA A 98 -27.10 41.83 1.19
C ALA A 98 -27.14 42.93 2.25
N GLU A 99 -26.70 42.62 3.48
CA GLU A 99 -26.62 43.60 4.58
C GLU A 99 -25.49 44.62 4.36
N ASP A 100 -24.39 44.22 3.71
CA ASP A 100 -23.26 45.11 3.35
C ASP A 100 -23.51 45.93 2.06
N GLN A 101 -24.48 45.54 1.22
CA GLN A 101 -24.87 46.27 0.01
C GLN A 101 -25.85 47.42 0.27
N ASN A 102 -26.39 47.55 1.49
CA ASN A 102 -27.20 48.70 1.91
C ASN A 102 -26.31 49.78 2.56
N LEU A 103 -25.17 50.07 1.92
CA LEU A 103 -24.36 51.22 2.24
C LEU A 103 -24.58 52.25 1.13
N ASP A 104 -25.36 53.27 1.50
CA ASP A 104 -25.58 54.59 0.88
C ASP A 104 -24.27 55.36 0.53
N TYR A 105 -23.15 54.67 0.26
CA TYR A 105 -21.80 55.21 0.18
C TYR A 105 -21.38 55.65 -1.23
N PHE A 106 -22.25 55.54 -2.25
CA PHE A 106 -21.98 56.18 -3.54
C PHE A 106 -22.39 57.65 -3.48
N GLU A 107 -21.68 58.44 -2.68
CA GLU A 107 -21.63 59.89 -2.82
C GLU A 107 -20.80 60.19 -4.08
N PRO A 108 -21.39 60.75 -5.16
CA PRO A 108 -20.65 61.04 -6.38
C PRO A 108 -19.59 62.11 -6.10
N VAL A 109 -18.33 61.75 -6.27
CA VAL A 109 -17.18 62.67 -6.19
C VAL A 109 -17.40 63.84 -7.15
N HIS A 110 -17.69 65.02 -6.60
CA HIS A 110 -17.69 66.28 -7.34
C HIS A 110 -16.25 66.64 -7.68
N ILE A 111 -15.88 66.48 -8.96
CA ILE A 111 -14.61 66.99 -9.48
C ILE A 111 -14.82 68.47 -9.83
N GLU A 112 -14.30 69.37 -9.02
CA GLU A 112 -14.25 70.81 -9.32
C GLU A 112 -13.11 71.07 -10.32
N PRO A 113 -13.38 71.59 -11.53
CA PRO A 113 -12.32 71.94 -12.46
C PRO A 113 -11.58 73.18 -11.94
N ALA A 114 -10.27 73.05 -11.79
CA ALA A 114 -9.37 74.12 -11.37
C ALA A 114 -9.55 75.35 -12.27
N ALA A 115 -9.84 76.49 -11.65
CA ALA A 115 -9.84 77.79 -12.30
C ALA A 115 -8.41 78.11 -12.75
N ASP A 116 -8.17 78.05 -14.05
CA ASP A 116 -6.96 78.60 -14.66
C ASP A 116 -7.03 80.13 -14.59
N GLN A 117 -6.28 80.69 -13.65
CA GLN A 117 -5.93 82.10 -13.57
C GLN A 117 -4.69 82.36 -14.43
N HIS A 118 -4.85 82.91 -15.64
CA HIS A 118 -3.97 83.97 -16.18
C HIS A 118 -4.47 84.59 -17.49
#